data_AF-A0AA35LUD4-F1
#
_entry.id   AF-A0AA35LUD4-F1
#
_cell.length_a   1.000
_cell.length_b   1.000
_cell.length_c   1.000
_cell.angle_alpha   90.00
_cell.angle_beta   90.00
_cell.angle_gamma   90.00
#
_symmetry.space_group_name_H-M   'P 1'
#
loop_
_entity.id
_entity.type
_entity.pdbx_description
1 polymer ?
#
loop_
_entity_poly.entity_id
_entity_poly.type
_entity_poly.pdbx_seq_one_letter_code
_entity_poly.pdbx_strand_id
1 'polypeptide(L)'
;MNQLLKRIQNIMLYEAADFQMENYATEINVFLDTILSVTYARSGNRRIISTSFSPEICMVLAVKQQVYPILFLNDSSNWPTSDMRATSLQTAMRLEHRFGLHGVAMSSESFVRSPRIVGLARGQGLYTASYGPLNDDGASVEIQTKAGVDLIIVNKVKLLRQFVDRAKH
;
A
#
# COMPACT_ATOMS: atom_id res chain seq x y z
N MET A 1 -0.49 -18.44 17.81
CA MET A 1 -1.14 -17.12 17.66
C MET A 1 -0.60 -16.08 18.66
N ASN A 2 -0.63 -16.35 19.97
CA ASN A 2 -0.18 -15.38 21.00
C ASN A 2 1.32 -14.99 20.98
N GLN A 3 2.21 -15.85 20.50
CA GLN A 3 3.64 -15.51 20.38
C GLN A 3 3.96 -14.61 19.18
N LEU A 4 3.16 -14.68 18.11
CA LEU A 4 3.29 -13.83 16.93
C LEU A 4 2.86 -12.39 17.23
N LEU A 5 1.75 -12.22 17.97
CA LEU A 5 1.23 -10.92 18.36
C LEU A 5 2.20 -10.15 19.29
N LYS A 6 2.92 -10.85 20.18
CA LYS A 6 3.94 -10.20 21.04
C LYS A 6 5.13 -9.63 20.27
N ARG A 7 5.45 -10.14 19.07
CA ARG A 7 6.55 -9.62 18.24
C ARG A 7 6.14 -8.42 17.38
N ILE A 8 4.84 -8.15 17.26
CA ILE A 8 4.28 -7.10 16.41
C ILE A 8 4.15 -5.77 17.17
N GLN A 9 4.48 -5.72 18.48
CA GLN A 9 4.17 -4.55 19.32
C GLN A 9 4.91 -3.24 19.01
N ASN A 10 5.95 -3.25 18.16
CA ASN A 10 6.70 -2.04 17.83
C ASN A 10 6.51 -1.67 16.35
N ILE A 11 5.69 -0.65 16.11
CA ILE A 11 5.40 -0.10 14.77
C ILE A 11 6.47 0.92 14.43
N MET A 12 7.18 0.76 13.31
CA MET A 12 7.89 1.83 12.56
C MET A 12 8.60 2.89 13.43
N LEU A 13 9.23 2.47 14.54
CA LEU A 13 9.79 3.40 15.55
C LEU A 13 10.95 4.21 14.98
N TYR A 14 11.60 3.68 13.94
CA TYR A 14 12.68 4.36 13.25
C TYR A 14 12.15 5.52 12.40
N GLU A 15 11.11 5.27 11.60
CA GLU A 15 10.52 6.25 10.70
C GLU A 15 9.68 7.30 11.45
N ALA A 16 9.12 6.96 12.62
CA ALA A 16 8.32 7.87 13.44
C ALA A 16 9.06 9.17 13.81
N ALA A 17 10.37 9.09 14.05
CA ALA A 17 11.20 10.25 14.37
C ALA A 17 11.30 11.23 13.19
N ASP A 18 11.50 10.72 11.99
CA ASP A 18 11.64 11.53 10.77
C ASP A 18 10.32 12.19 10.37
N PHE A 19 9.19 11.52 10.63
CA PHE A 19 7.84 12.04 10.35
C PHE A 19 7.19 12.80 11.50
N GLN A 20 7.92 13.10 12.59
CA GLN A 20 7.41 13.77 13.79
C GLN A 20 6.14 13.13 14.36
N MET A 21 6.03 11.80 14.26
CA MET A 21 4.88 11.07 14.78
C MET A 21 5.05 10.86 16.29
N GLU A 22 4.02 11.19 17.07
CA GLU A 22 4.02 10.90 18.50
C GLU A 22 4.00 9.37 18.73
N ASN A 23 4.94 8.89 19.55
CA ASN A 23 5.07 7.47 19.90
C ASN A 23 3.96 7.03 20.87
N TYR A 24 2.73 6.90 20.37
CA TYR A 24 1.68 6.20 21.10
C TYR A 24 1.84 4.69 20.91
N ALA A 25 2.25 4.00 21.97
CA ALA A 25 2.19 2.55 22.03
C ALA A 25 0.72 2.11 22.20
N THR A 26 -0.11 2.28 21.17
CA THR A 26 -1.44 1.67 21.12
C THR A 26 -1.30 0.21 20.72
N GLU A 27 -1.93 -0.69 21.46
CA GLU A 27 -1.94 -2.11 21.13
C GLU A 27 -2.64 -2.31 19.78
N ILE A 28 -1.93 -2.93 18.82
CA ILE A 28 -2.34 -3.01 17.41
C ILE A 28 -3.69 -3.71 17.24
N ASN A 29 -4.00 -4.71 18.07
CA ASN A 29 -5.30 -5.36 18.00
C ASN A 29 -6.41 -4.38 18.38
N VAL A 30 -6.27 -3.63 19.48
CA VAL A 30 -7.27 -2.63 19.90
C VAL A 30 -7.46 -1.58 18.81
N PHE A 31 -6.36 -1.10 18.21
CA PHE A 31 -6.41 -0.11 17.13
C PHE A 31 -7.18 -0.64 15.91
N LEU A 32 -6.80 -1.82 15.42
CA LEU A 32 -7.43 -2.40 14.23
C LEU A 32 -8.85 -2.91 14.48
N ASP A 33 -9.15 -3.44 15.67
CA ASP A 33 -10.50 -3.87 16.03
C ASP A 33 -11.46 -2.67 16.05
N THR A 34 -10.99 -1.53 16.55
CA THR A 34 -11.75 -0.28 16.51
C THR A 34 -12.05 0.15 15.08
N ILE A 35 -11.03 0.18 14.21
CA ILE A 35 -11.18 0.56 12.79
C ILE A 35 -12.11 -0.40 12.06
N LEU A 36 -11.92 -1.71 12.22
CA LEU A 36 -12.72 -2.74 11.55
C LEU A 36 -14.17 -2.71 12.02
N SER A 37 -14.43 -2.56 13.32
CA SER A 37 -15.77 -2.43 13.88
C SER A 37 -16.52 -1.26 13.24
N VAL A 38 -15.92 -0.06 13.21
CA VAL A 38 -16.51 1.12 12.56
C VAL A 38 -16.69 0.90 11.06
N THR A 39 -15.70 0.30 10.40
CA THR A 39 -15.73 0.04 8.97
C THR A 39 -16.89 -0.90 8.62
N TYR A 40 -17.05 -2.02 9.31
CA TYR A 40 -18.16 -2.95 9.07
C TYR A 40 -19.51 -2.31 9.35
N ALA A 41 -19.64 -1.58 10.46
CA ALA A 41 -20.89 -0.91 10.83
C ALA A 41 -21.33 0.16 9.81
N ARG A 42 -20.38 0.76 9.07
CA ARG A 42 -20.65 1.90 8.17
C ARG A 42 -20.44 1.62 6.69
N SER A 43 -19.79 0.52 6.32
CA SER A 43 -19.35 0.22 4.95
C SER A 43 -20.47 0.31 3.91
N GLY A 44 -21.63 -0.28 4.20
CA GLY A 44 -22.74 -0.39 3.25
C GLY A 44 -22.29 -1.11 1.98
N ASN A 45 -22.61 -0.55 0.81
CA ASN A 45 -22.24 -1.13 -0.50
C ASN A 45 -20.91 -0.58 -1.06
N ARG A 46 -20.11 0.11 -0.24
CA ARG A 46 -18.86 0.74 -0.71
C ARG A 46 -17.79 -0.33 -0.91
N ARG A 47 -17.05 -0.20 -2.02
CA ARG A 47 -15.81 -0.95 -2.22
C ARG A 47 -14.72 -0.32 -1.37
N ILE A 48 -14.13 -1.09 -0.46
CA ILE A 48 -13.12 -0.62 0.48
C ILE A 48 -11.85 -1.43 0.23
N ILE A 49 -10.72 -0.73 0.25
CA ILE A 49 -9.39 -1.30 0.20
C ILE A 49 -8.64 -0.74 1.41
N SER A 50 -7.97 -1.62 2.16
CA SER A 50 -7.11 -1.22 3.26
C SER A 50 -5.67 -1.14 2.80
N THR A 51 -4.97 -0.09 3.18
CA THR A 51 -3.56 0.11 2.83
C THR A 51 -2.76 0.55 4.04
N SER A 52 -1.52 0.10 4.19
CA SER A 52 -0.62 0.56 5.25
C SER A 52 0.84 0.47 4.86
N PHE A 53 1.67 1.40 5.36
CA PHE A 53 3.13 1.33 5.28
C PHE A 53 3.74 0.37 6.30
N SER A 54 2.98 -0.06 7.30
CA SER A 54 3.45 -0.98 8.33
C SER A 54 3.17 -2.44 7.92
N PRO A 55 4.21 -3.29 7.82
CA PRO A 55 4.03 -4.72 7.62
C PRO A 55 3.18 -5.35 8.72
N GLU A 56 3.38 -4.94 9.99
CA GLU A 56 2.61 -5.36 11.17
C GLU A 56 1.11 -5.20 10.95
N ILE A 57 0.69 -4.00 10.56
CA ILE A 57 -0.71 -3.68 10.34
C ILE A 57 -1.28 -4.55 9.21
N CYS A 58 -0.55 -4.70 8.10
CA CYS A 58 -1.02 -5.51 6.97
C CYS A 58 -1.20 -6.98 7.37
N MET A 59 -0.26 -7.56 8.12
CA MET A 59 -0.35 -8.93 8.59
C MET A 59 -1.51 -9.13 9.57
N VAL A 60 -1.70 -8.22 10.54
CA VAL A 60 -2.79 -8.35 11.52
C VAL A 60 -4.14 -8.14 10.83
N LEU A 61 -4.25 -7.21 9.88
CA LEU A 61 -5.45 -7.08 9.04
C LEU A 61 -5.76 -8.38 8.29
N ALA A 62 -4.77 -9.00 7.66
CA ALA A 62 -4.97 -10.26 6.93
C ALA A 62 -5.49 -11.40 7.83
N VAL A 63 -5.09 -11.41 9.11
CA VAL A 63 -5.60 -12.38 10.09
C VAL A 63 -7.02 -12.02 10.55
N LYS A 64 -7.31 -10.74 10.80
CA LYS A 64 -8.57 -10.28 11.38
C LYS A 64 -9.72 -10.21 10.37
N GLN A 65 -9.42 -10.07 9.08
CA GLN A 65 -10.45 -9.91 8.06
C GLN A 65 -10.06 -10.49 6.71
N GLN A 66 -11.08 -10.88 5.94
CA GLN A 66 -10.97 -11.45 4.58
C GLN A 66 -11.97 -10.80 3.60
N VAL A 67 -12.61 -9.69 4.00
CA VAL A 67 -13.69 -9.04 3.24
C VAL A 67 -13.14 -7.98 2.29
N TYR A 68 -12.14 -7.21 2.73
CA TYR A 68 -11.56 -6.10 1.99
C TYR A 68 -10.14 -6.45 1.52
N PRO A 69 -9.79 -6.15 0.26
CA PRO A 69 -8.42 -6.26 -0.21
C PRO A 69 -7.47 -5.43 0.65
N ILE A 70 -6.26 -5.95 0.85
CA ILE A 70 -5.19 -5.28 1.58
C ILE A 70 -4.04 -5.05 0.60
N LEU A 71 -3.57 -3.81 0.48
CA LEU A 71 -2.36 -3.48 -0.28
C LEU A 71 -1.27 -2.95 0.65
N PHE A 72 -0.09 -3.54 0.60
CA PHE A 72 1.07 -3.04 1.34
C PHE A 72 1.69 -1.83 0.62
N LEU A 73 1.78 -0.70 1.34
CA LEU A 73 2.46 0.49 0.87
C LEU A 73 3.97 0.35 1.13
N ASN A 74 4.78 0.57 0.10
CA ASN A 74 6.22 0.44 0.17
C ASN A 74 6.90 1.71 -0.37
N ASP A 75 7.65 2.38 0.51
CA ASP A 75 8.35 3.65 0.20
C ASP A 75 9.87 3.49 0.03
N SER A 76 10.37 2.27 -0.12
CA SER A 76 11.82 1.98 -0.23
C SER A 76 12.51 2.64 -1.42
N SER A 77 11.75 3.07 -2.43
CA SER A 77 12.29 3.79 -3.57
C SER A 77 12.67 5.23 -3.26
N ASN A 78 12.07 5.83 -2.24
CA ASN A 78 12.27 7.22 -1.86
C ASN A 78 13.16 7.34 -0.63
N TRP A 79 12.97 6.44 0.34
CA TRP A 79 13.61 6.51 1.64
C TRP A 79 14.15 5.15 2.07
N PRO A 80 15.27 5.11 2.80
CA PRO A 80 15.71 3.88 3.44
C PRO A 80 14.68 3.46 4.48
N THR A 81 14.25 2.19 4.42
CA THR A 81 13.34 1.60 5.41
C THR A 81 14.12 0.75 6.40
N SER A 82 13.82 0.84 7.69
CA SER A 82 14.48 0.00 8.71
C SER A 82 14.00 -1.45 8.69
N ASP A 83 12.75 -1.67 8.27
CA ASP A 83 12.16 -3.00 8.20
C ASP A 83 12.58 -3.73 6.92
N MET A 84 13.28 -4.87 7.07
CA MET A 84 13.73 -5.71 5.96
C MET A 84 12.59 -6.19 5.04
N ARG A 85 11.34 -6.24 5.51
CA ARG A 85 10.17 -6.61 4.70
C ARG A 85 9.75 -5.47 3.77
N ALA A 86 10.12 -4.23 4.11
CA ALA A 86 9.75 -3.02 3.40
C ALA A 86 10.87 -2.46 2.49
N THR A 87 12.04 -3.09 2.39
CA THR A 87 13.23 -2.51 1.70
C THR A 87 13.21 -2.54 0.17
N SER A 88 12.26 -3.23 -0.44
CA SER A 88 12.15 -3.30 -1.91
C SER A 88 10.77 -3.79 -2.35
N LEU A 89 10.47 -3.64 -3.65
CA LEU A 89 9.32 -4.30 -4.26
C LEU A 89 9.37 -5.82 -4.05
N GLN A 90 10.55 -6.45 -4.17
CA GLN A 90 10.71 -7.89 -4.03
C GLN A 90 10.38 -8.36 -2.60
N THR A 91 10.79 -7.61 -1.58
CA THR A 91 10.46 -7.95 -0.18
C THR A 91 8.99 -7.68 0.12
N ALA A 92 8.41 -6.63 -0.44
CA ALA A 92 6.97 -6.37 -0.38
C ALA A 92 6.17 -7.54 -0.97
N MET A 93 6.51 -7.98 -2.18
CA MET A 93 5.83 -9.13 -2.82
C MET A 93 5.97 -10.42 -2.02
N ARG A 94 7.10 -10.65 -1.33
CA ARG A 94 7.25 -11.80 -0.42
C ARG A 94 6.34 -11.70 0.79
N LEU A 95 6.19 -10.51 1.37
CA LEU A 95 5.24 -10.27 2.46
C LEU A 95 3.82 -10.57 2.00
N GLU A 96 3.47 -10.07 0.82
CA GLU A 96 2.15 -10.26 0.22
C GLU A 96 1.82 -11.74 0.06
N HIS A 97 2.73 -12.51 -0.55
CA HIS A 97 2.56 -13.95 -0.74
C HIS A 97 2.50 -14.71 0.59
N ARG A 98 3.29 -14.30 1.59
CA ARG A 98 3.35 -14.98 2.89
C ARG A 98 2.07 -14.81 3.71
N PHE A 99 1.40 -13.66 3.59
CA PHE A 99 0.23 -13.31 4.40
C PHE A 99 -1.08 -13.24 3.62
N GLY A 100 -1.06 -13.55 2.32
CA GLY A 100 -2.26 -13.55 1.48
C GLY A 100 -2.82 -12.13 1.27
N LEU A 101 -1.93 -11.15 1.13
CA LEU A 101 -2.31 -9.79 0.76
C LEU A 101 -2.58 -9.72 -0.75
N HIS A 102 -3.15 -8.61 -1.22
CA HIS A 102 -3.75 -8.51 -2.55
C HIS A 102 -2.96 -7.64 -3.53
N GLY A 103 -2.01 -6.84 -3.07
CA GLY A 103 -1.27 -5.95 -3.94
C GLY A 103 -0.28 -5.04 -3.25
N VAL A 104 0.53 -4.35 -4.05
CA VAL A 104 1.54 -3.41 -3.57
C VAL A 104 1.22 -2.01 -4.05
N ALA A 105 1.46 -1.04 -3.18
CA ALA A 105 1.36 0.36 -3.49
C ALA A 105 2.75 1.00 -3.37
N MET A 106 3.29 1.57 -4.45
CA MET A 106 4.63 2.15 -4.48
C MET A 106 4.62 3.62 -4.82
N SER A 107 5.73 4.31 -4.54
CA SER A 107 5.90 5.67 -5.03
C SER A 107 5.87 5.72 -6.57
N SER A 108 5.23 6.76 -7.08
CA SER A 108 5.00 7.02 -8.50
C SER A 108 6.28 7.02 -9.32
N GLU A 109 7.37 7.49 -8.73
CA GLU A 109 8.73 7.52 -9.25
C GLU A 109 9.20 6.12 -9.65
N SER A 110 8.88 5.10 -8.86
CA SER A 110 9.25 3.71 -9.16
C SER A 110 8.66 3.24 -10.48
N PHE A 111 7.36 3.46 -10.67
CA PHE A 111 6.66 2.99 -11.86
C PHE A 111 6.90 3.88 -13.07
N VAL A 112 7.07 5.18 -12.89
CA VAL A 112 7.39 6.10 -13.99
C VAL A 112 8.81 5.84 -14.52
N ARG A 113 9.80 5.65 -13.62
CA ARG A 113 11.20 5.41 -14.01
C ARG A 113 11.42 4.00 -14.54
N SER A 114 10.72 3.01 -13.98
CA SER A 114 10.85 1.60 -14.38
C SER A 114 9.48 0.95 -14.62
N PRO A 115 8.74 1.31 -15.69
CA PRO A 115 7.39 0.77 -15.97
C PRO A 115 7.30 -0.76 -15.99
N ARG A 116 8.40 -1.45 -16.34
CA ARG A 116 8.48 -2.91 -16.40
C ARG A 116 8.21 -3.59 -15.05
N ILE A 117 8.49 -2.94 -13.92
CA ILE A 117 8.29 -3.55 -12.60
C ILE A 117 6.81 -3.72 -12.26
N VAL A 118 5.92 -2.96 -12.89
CA VAL A 118 4.46 -3.14 -12.80
C VAL A 118 4.09 -4.54 -13.30
N GLY A 119 4.63 -4.94 -14.46
CA GLY A 119 4.42 -6.28 -15.02
C GLY A 119 4.97 -7.40 -14.14
N LEU A 120 6.05 -7.15 -13.39
CA LEU A 120 6.61 -8.14 -12.46
C LEU A 120 5.66 -8.40 -11.26
N ALA A 121 5.11 -7.35 -10.66
CA ALA A 121 4.13 -7.51 -9.59
C ALA A 121 2.83 -8.16 -10.09
N ARG A 122 2.30 -7.66 -11.22
CA ARG A 122 1.07 -8.20 -11.83
C ARG A 122 1.22 -9.65 -12.30
N GLY A 123 2.40 -10.02 -12.80
CA GLY A 123 2.71 -11.41 -13.17
C GLY A 123 2.66 -12.39 -12.00
N GLN A 124 2.71 -11.90 -10.75
CA GLN A 124 2.49 -12.69 -9.54
C GLN A 124 1.04 -12.62 -9.03
N GLY A 125 0.11 -12.07 -9.81
CA GLY A 125 -1.30 -11.93 -9.45
C GLY A 125 -1.59 -10.80 -8.44
N LEU A 126 -0.64 -9.89 -8.24
CA LEU A 126 -0.78 -8.77 -7.31
C LEU A 126 -1.34 -7.53 -8.02
N TYR A 127 -2.26 -6.83 -7.37
CA TYR A 127 -2.66 -5.49 -7.79
C TYR A 127 -1.52 -4.50 -7.55
N THR A 128 -1.43 -3.50 -8.42
CA THR A 128 -0.42 -2.45 -8.34
C THR A 128 -1.09 -1.09 -8.17
N ALA A 129 -0.66 -0.36 -7.16
CA ALA A 129 -1.10 1.00 -6.91
C ALA A 129 0.09 1.96 -6.85
N SER A 130 -0.11 3.23 -7.19
CA SER A 130 0.91 4.27 -6.99
C SER A 130 0.41 5.45 -6.17
N TYR A 131 1.34 6.10 -5.47
CA TYR A 131 1.15 7.37 -4.78
C TYR A 131 2.37 8.28 -5.00
N GLY A 132 2.25 9.57 -4.75
CA GLY A 132 3.38 10.50 -4.82
C GLY A 132 3.23 11.58 -5.88
N PRO A 133 4.20 12.49 -5.99
CA PRO A 133 4.04 13.75 -6.71
C PRO A 133 3.93 13.56 -8.23
N LEU A 134 4.53 12.52 -8.82
CA LEU A 134 4.39 12.28 -10.27
C LEU A 134 2.98 11.81 -10.65
N ASN A 135 2.15 11.39 -9.69
CA ASN A 135 0.75 11.13 -9.98
C ASN A 135 -0.04 12.40 -10.29
N ASP A 136 0.47 13.59 -9.98
CA ASP A 136 -0.14 14.86 -10.38
C ASP A 136 0.36 15.41 -11.72
N ASP A 137 1.25 14.69 -12.40
CA ASP A 137 1.71 14.97 -13.76
C ASP A 137 1.00 14.06 -14.77
N GLY A 138 0.40 14.67 -15.79
CA GLY A 138 -0.39 13.96 -16.77
C GLY A 138 0.42 12.98 -17.63
N ALA A 139 1.65 13.33 -18.03
CA ALA A 139 2.50 12.44 -18.81
C ALA A 139 2.91 11.21 -18.00
N SER A 140 3.24 11.41 -16.72
CA SER A 140 3.54 10.34 -15.76
C SER A 140 2.34 9.43 -15.51
N VAL A 141 1.12 9.96 -15.44
CA VAL A 141 -0.12 9.16 -15.36
C VAL A 141 -0.30 8.30 -16.61
N GLU A 142 -0.02 8.83 -17.80
CA GLU A 142 -0.12 8.04 -19.05
C GLU A 142 0.91 6.91 -19.08
N ILE A 143 2.16 7.16 -18.66
CA ILE A 143 3.21 6.14 -18.56
C ILE A 143 2.74 5.00 -17.64
N GLN A 144 2.26 5.34 -16.45
CA GLN A 144 1.78 4.35 -15.47
C GLN A 144 0.55 3.58 -15.98
N THR A 145 -0.40 4.28 -16.63
CA THR A 145 -1.60 3.65 -17.19
C THR A 145 -1.22 2.66 -18.30
N LYS A 146 -0.30 3.02 -19.21
CA LYS A 146 0.22 2.14 -20.27
C LYS A 146 1.02 0.97 -19.71
N ALA A 147 1.73 1.17 -18.61
CA ALA A 147 2.41 0.11 -17.88
C ALA A 147 1.44 -0.89 -17.22
N GLY A 148 0.16 -0.50 -17.10
CA GLY A 148 -0.90 -1.31 -16.55
C GLY A 148 -1.01 -1.22 -15.03
N VAL A 149 -0.66 -0.08 -14.42
CA VAL A 149 -0.93 0.17 -12.99
C VAL A 149 -2.43 0.13 -12.74
N ASP A 150 -2.87 -0.61 -11.72
CA ASP A 150 -4.30 -0.84 -11.45
C ASP A 150 -4.96 0.35 -10.74
N LEU A 151 -4.24 1.03 -9.84
CA LEU A 151 -4.72 2.21 -9.12
C LEU A 151 -3.67 3.34 -9.11
N ILE A 152 -4.08 4.57 -9.43
CA ILE A 152 -3.22 5.76 -9.35
C ILE A 152 -3.86 6.73 -8.36
N ILE A 153 -3.21 6.96 -7.22
CA ILE A 153 -3.68 7.87 -6.16
C ILE A 153 -3.25 9.29 -6.52
N VAL A 154 -4.21 10.17 -6.80
CA VAL A 154 -3.98 11.53 -7.32
C VAL A 154 -4.59 12.59 -6.41
N ASN A 155 -4.05 13.81 -6.42
CA ASN A 155 -4.70 14.95 -5.78
C ASN A 155 -5.70 15.63 -6.73
N LYS A 156 -5.40 15.66 -8.03
CA LYS A 156 -6.18 16.41 -9.05
C LYS A 156 -7.09 15.51 -9.91
N VAL A 157 -8.04 14.81 -9.29
CA VAL A 157 -8.91 13.79 -9.94
C VAL A 157 -9.53 14.26 -11.27
N LYS A 158 -10.18 15.44 -11.29
CA LYS A 158 -10.88 15.93 -12.49
C LYS A 158 -9.93 16.19 -13.67
N LEU A 159 -8.74 16.73 -13.39
CA LEU A 159 -7.76 17.07 -14.41
C LEU A 159 -7.10 15.82 -15.00
N LEU A 160 -6.81 14.83 -14.16
CA LEU A 160 -5.98 13.69 -14.53
C LEU A 160 -6.78 12.55 -15.18
N ARG A 161 -8.10 12.56 -15.01
CA ARG A 161 -8.99 11.55 -15.61
C ARG A 161 -8.80 11.42 -17.12
N GLN A 162 -8.67 12.54 -17.83
CA GLN A 162 -8.48 12.53 -19.30
C GLN A 162 -7.20 11.81 -19.73
N PHE A 163 -6.14 11.84 -18.91
CA PHE A 163 -4.86 11.19 -19.23
C PHE A 163 -5.00 9.67 -19.11
N VAL A 164 -5.72 9.18 -18.10
CA VAL A 164 -6.06 7.76 -17.96
C VAL A 164 -6.90 7.27 -19.14
N ASP A 165 -7.91 8.05 -19.55
CA ASP A 165 -8.79 7.67 -20.67
C ASP A 165 -8.01 7.66 -22.00
N ARG A 166 -7.14 8.66 -22.25
CA ARG A 166 -6.28 8.68 -23.45
C ARG A 166 -5.28 7.53 -23.50
N ALA A 167 -4.72 7.12 -22.37
CA ALA A 167 -3.72 6.05 -22.33
C ALA A 167 -4.29 4.64 -22.55
N LYS A 168 -5.62 4.48 -22.43
CA LYS A 168 -6.32 3.21 -22.67
C LYS A 168 -6.72 2.99 -24.14
N HIS A 169 -6.57 4.02 -24.97
CA HIS A 169 -6.88 4.01 -26.40
C HIS A 169 -5.59 4.16 -27.22
#